data_AF-A0A1J8PYP8-F1
#
_entry.id   AF-A0A1J8PYP8-F1
#
_cell.length_a   1.000
_cell.length_b   1.000
_cell.length_c   1.000
_cell.angle_alpha   90.00
_cell.angle_beta   90.00
_cell.angle_gamma   90.00
#
_symmetry.space_group_name_H-M   'P 1'
#
loop_
_entity.id
_entity.type
_entity.pdbx_description
1 polymer ?
#
loop_
_entity_poly.entity_id
_entity_poly.type
_entity_poly.pdbx_seq_one_letter_code
_entity_poly.pdbx_strand_id
1 'polypeptide(L)'
;MPRNTSQHPLLKINVAFALSLILPLAISFLNPAWRFAQFTPQHLIYPRDFLPLVTAFWASPTHILGQLSRLLQAGIVACFPQALAVHSVFAIWVVIALARTLSGFLLSRGVGWAYPQLFNHWALYETSSGIGPALAVYLITYGWLWTGSLPQKYRSDTMESLVIIATCLSLCWLDNAPWTYAMASITSVALWLVQATNRSSLRQHSPNPMALDVRRPRSVMQTAMFFLLLIPVRVILANILPSKTLHMPTSPHGTGPFLEILILSYPRPGDTASADSLLSQTISSYLPYADSSTVVSVFTHATAHVSFTHAKEHFAQTPITFYTDMDMHEESYASQHLHVAEAFRWASEKPSQAEWVMLVEDDFPLCSKWGWRGILGVMSELKRGGKYGGFVGTGGSGLVIHHSLLPILTHTLRIHALKHSPIPPSVPRRPADIIIQDCLLGTDVLCPRDTEGPTLVITSRLIMDHIGGSASTAIGRMYHAEKWRCGWRHPFHGLMQVDVVPV
;
A
#
# COMPACT_ATOMS: atom_id res chain seq x y z
N MET A 1 16.84 -39.92 44.81
CA MET A 1 15.86 -39.53 43.76
C MET A 1 16.54 -39.64 42.40
N PRO A 2 16.11 -40.55 41.51
CA PRO A 2 16.71 -40.68 40.19
C PRO A 2 16.38 -39.45 39.34
N ARG A 3 17.40 -38.81 38.75
CA ARG A 3 17.23 -37.75 37.74
C ARG A 3 16.49 -38.36 36.55
N ASN A 4 15.31 -37.83 36.27
CA ASN A 4 14.44 -38.26 35.18
C ASN A 4 15.15 -37.97 33.83
N THR A 5 15.75 -38.98 33.21
CA THR A 5 16.52 -38.87 31.95
C THR A 5 15.64 -38.68 30.70
N SER A 6 14.32 -38.60 30.87
CA SER A 6 13.32 -38.49 29.79
C SER A 6 13.16 -37.09 29.17
N GLN A 7 13.86 -36.06 29.66
CA GLN A 7 13.75 -34.69 29.13
C GLN A 7 14.62 -34.41 27.89
N HIS A 8 15.61 -35.26 27.59
CA HIS A 8 16.54 -35.03 26.47
C HIS A 8 15.94 -35.00 25.05
N PRO A 9 14.93 -35.82 24.67
CA PRO A 9 14.45 -35.83 23.28
C PRO A 9 13.63 -34.58 22.92
N LEU A 10 12.88 -34.01 23.87
CA LEU A 10 12.04 -32.82 23.62
C LEU A 10 12.88 -31.57 23.36
N LEU A 11 13.99 -31.41 24.11
CA LEU A 11 14.92 -30.30 23.92
C LEU A 11 15.54 -30.33 22.51
N LYS A 12 15.88 -31.52 21.99
CA LYS A 12 16.44 -31.66 20.63
C LYS A 12 15.47 -31.19 19.55
N ILE A 13 14.17 -31.46 19.70
CA ILE A 13 13.13 -31.04 18.75
C ILE A 13 13.01 -29.51 18.73
N ASN A 14 12.94 -28.88 19.90
CA ASN A 14 12.84 -27.42 20.01
C ASN A 14 14.08 -26.71 19.48
N VAL A 15 15.28 -27.25 19.75
CA VAL A 15 16.52 -26.71 19.19
C VAL A 15 16.55 -26.84 17.67
N ALA A 16 16.15 -27.99 17.12
CA ALA A 16 16.06 -28.17 15.67
C ALA A 16 15.05 -27.19 15.03
N PHE A 17 13.90 -26.97 15.68
CA PHE A 17 12.93 -26.00 15.22
C PHE A 17 13.48 -24.56 15.27
N ALA A 18 14.11 -24.16 16.39
CA ALA A 18 14.75 -22.85 16.51
C ALA A 18 15.83 -22.64 15.44
N LEU A 19 16.68 -23.64 15.18
CA LEU A 19 17.69 -23.59 14.12
C LEU A 19 17.05 -23.43 12.73
N SER A 20 15.90 -24.06 12.48
CA SER A 20 15.17 -23.88 11.21
C SER A 20 14.67 -22.45 10.99
N LEU A 21 14.50 -21.65 12.05
CA LEU A 21 14.13 -20.23 11.96
C LEU A 21 15.34 -19.34 11.73
N ILE A 22 16.51 -19.73 12.23
CA ILE A 22 17.76 -18.95 12.11
C ILE A 22 18.45 -19.21 10.76
N LEU A 23 18.35 -20.43 10.23
CA LEU A 23 19.04 -20.81 8.98
C LEU A 23 18.63 -19.93 7.78
N PRO A 24 17.34 -19.66 7.50
CA PRO A 24 16.94 -18.75 6.43
C PRO A 24 17.46 -17.32 6.63
N LEU A 25 17.53 -16.86 7.89
CA LEU A 25 18.11 -15.57 8.22
C LEU A 25 19.60 -15.53 7.86
N ALA A 26 20.38 -16.54 8.28
CA ALA A 26 21.80 -16.65 7.93
C ALA A 26 22.03 -16.73 6.42
N ILE A 27 21.27 -17.56 5.71
CA ILE A 27 21.33 -17.69 4.25
C ILE A 27 21.03 -16.33 3.59
N SER A 28 20.04 -15.59 4.09
CA SER A 28 19.66 -14.29 3.52
C SER A 28 20.69 -13.17 3.70
N PHE A 29 21.64 -13.34 4.63
CA PHE A 29 22.80 -12.47 4.78
C PHE A 29 23.90 -12.82 3.79
N LEU A 30 24.07 -14.11 3.47
CA LEU A 30 25.04 -14.59 2.49
C LEU A 30 24.59 -14.30 1.06
N ASN A 31 23.30 -14.49 0.77
CA ASN A 31 22.71 -14.22 -0.53
C ASN A 31 21.28 -13.67 -0.37
N PRO A 32 21.08 -12.35 -0.53
CA PRO A 32 19.75 -11.73 -0.48
C PRO A 32 18.75 -12.31 -1.49
N ALA A 33 19.21 -12.82 -2.64
CA ALA A 33 18.34 -13.41 -3.66
C ALA A 33 17.70 -14.74 -3.22
N TRP A 34 18.20 -15.37 -2.16
CA TRP A 34 17.66 -16.63 -1.62
C TRP A 34 16.62 -16.40 -0.52
N ARG A 35 16.15 -15.17 -0.35
CA ARG A 35 15.09 -14.84 0.62
C ARG A 35 13.77 -15.40 0.14
N PHE A 36 13.08 -16.16 1.00
CA PHE A 36 11.66 -16.42 0.79
C PHE A 36 10.88 -15.11 0.89
N ALA A 37 9.84 -14.99 0.06
CA ALA A 37 8.93 -13.87 0.11
C ALA A 37 8.19 -13.83 1.45
N GLN A 38 8.05 -12.62 2.02
CA GLN A 38 7.18 -12.41 3.18
C GLN A 38 5.71 -12.48 2.74
N PHE A 39 4.81 -12.80 3.66
CA PHE A 39 3.39 -12.89 3.36
C PHE A 39 2.70 -11.54 3.47
N THR A 40 1.91 -11.21 2.46
CA THR A 40 0.90 -10.15 2.46
C THR A 40 -0.41 -10.75 1.93
N PRO A 41 -1.58 -10.34 2.46
CA PRO A 41 -2.88 -10.66 1.88
C PRO A 41 -3.01 -10.38 0.38
N GLN A 42 -2.28 -9.37 -0.10
CA GLN A 42 -2.23 -8.98 -1.50
C GLN A 42 -1.85 -10.14 -2.43
N HIS A 43 -0.86 -10.97 -2.05
CA HIS A 43 -0.43 -12.13 -2.84
C HIS A 43 -1.57 -13.10 -3.15
N LEU A 44 -2.46 -13.35 -2.19
CA LEU A 44 -3.59 -14.26 -2.39
C LEU A 44 -4.74 -13.61 -3.15
N ILE A 45 -5.03 -12.33 -2.88
CA ILE A 45 -6.20 -11.65 -3.45
C ILE A 45 -6.03 -11.33 -4.93
N TYR A 46 -4.82 -10.92 -5.35
CA TYR A 46 -4.57 -10.39 -6.70
C TYR A 46 -3.88 -11.40 -7.62
N PRO A 47 -2.58 -11.76 -7.43
CA PRO A 47 -1.92 -12.72 -8.30
C PRO A 47 -2.32 -14.18 -8.01
N ARG A 48 -3.07 -14.44 -6.92
CA ARG A 48 -3.41 -15.79 -6.44
C ARG A 48 -2.17 -16.64 -6.18
N ASP A 49 -1.11 -16.00 -5.68
CA ASP A 49 0.13 -16.66 -5.32
C ASP A 49 0.05 -17.16 -3.87
N PHE A 50 -0.01 -18.49 -3.73
CA PHE A 50 -0.07 -19.18 -2.45
C PHE A 50 1.32 -19.48 -1.87
N LEU A 51 2.40 -19.31 -2.62
CA LEU A 51 3.73 -19.66 -2.15
C LEU A 51 4.15 -18.85 -0.91
N PRO A 52 3.94 -17.52 -0.83
CA PRO A 52 4.26 -16.74 0.36
C PRO A 52 3.44 -17.16 1.60
N LEU A 53 2.21 -17.65 1.44
CA LEU A 53 1.39 -18.13 2.57
C LEU A 53 2.09 -19.28 3.31
N VAL A 54 2.73 -20.18 2.55
CA VAL A 54 3.42 -21.36 3.07
C VAL A 54 4.84 -21.02 3.51
N THR A 55 5.58 -20.27 2.70
CA THR A 55 7.03 -20.05 2.92
C THR A 55 7.34 -18.91 3.88
N ALA A 56 6.43 -17.95 4.10
CA ALA A 56 6.67 -16.80 4.97
C ALA A 56 6.95 -17.17 6.43
N PHE A 57 6.52 -18.36 6.86
CA PHE A 57 6.89 -18.96 8.14
C PHE A 57 8.41 -19.02 8.34
N TRP A 58 9.17 -19.22 7.26
CA TRP A 58 10.63 -19.22 7.22
C TRP A 58 11.24 -17.99 6.53
N ALA A 59 10.43 -17.05 6.04
CA ALA A 59 10.96 -15.86 5.37
C ALA A 59 11.80 -15.00 6.30
N SER A 60 12.93 -14.53 5.77
CA SER A 60 13.83 -13.64 6.50
C SER A 60 13.31 -12.20 6.45
N PRO A 61 13.20 -11.51 7.59
CA PRO A 61 12.83 -10.10 7.62
C PRO A 61 13.89 -9.24 6.92
N THR A 62 13.43 -8.23 6.18
CA THR A 62 14.30 -7.30 5.44
C THR A 62 14.89 -6.19 6.32
N HIS A 63 14.26 -5.89 7.46
CA HIS A 63 14.68 -4.85 8.39
C HIS A 63 15.29 -5.43 9.68
N ILE A 64 16.24 -4.69 10.28
CA ILE A 64 17.01 -5.12 11.47
C ILE A 64 16.11 -5.50 12.65
N LEU A 65 15.07 -4.72 12.93
CA LEU A 65 14.15 -5.02 14.05
C LEU A 65 13.44 -6.36 13.84
N GLY A 66 13.04 -6.68 12.60
CA GLY A 66 12.45 -7.97 12.28
C GLY A 66 13.45 -9.12 12.45
N GLN A 67 14.72 -8.90 12.11
CA GLN A 67 15.78 -9.89 12.34
C GLN A 67 16.00 -10.14 13.85
N LEU A 68 15.94 -9.09 14.68
CA LEU A 68 15.94 -9.23 16.15
C LEU A 68 14.71 -10.00 16.64
N SER A 69 13.52 -9.73 16.07
CA SER A 69 12.31 -10.52 16.35
C SER A 69 12.54 -12.00 16.04
N ARG A 70 13.19 -12.32 14.92
CA ARG A 70 13.49 -13.70 14.52
C ARG A 70 14.36 -14.42 15.55
N LEU A 71 15.41 -13.74 16.05
CA LEU A 71 16.27 -14.28 17.10
C LEU A 71 15.50 -14.48 18.41
N LEU A 72 14.63 -13.53 18.76
CA LEU A 72 13.77 -13.65 19.93
C LEU A 72 12.80 -14.85 19.80
N GLN A 73 12.14 -15.01 18.64
CA GLN A 73 11.27 -16.15 18.36
C GLN A 73 12.01 -17.49 18.50
N ALA A 74 13.22 -17.60 17.93
CA ALA A 74 14.05 -18.80 18.05
C ALA A 74 14.46 -19.07 19.50
N GLY A 75 14.82 -18.03 20.26
CA GLY A 75 15.12 -18.14 21.69
C GLY A 75 13.92 -18.63 22.51
N ILE A 76 12.72 -18.10 22.24
CA ILE A 76 11.48 -18.55 22.89
C ILE A 76 11.20 -20.02 22.61
N VAL A 77 11.34 -20.46 21.35
CA VAL A 77 11.16 -21.87 20.96
C VAL A 77 12.19 -22.78 21.63
N ALA A 78 13.47 -22.40 21.63
CA ALA A 78 14.54 -23.20 22.25
C ALA A 78 14.35 -23.36 23.77
N CYS A 79 13.82 -22.33 24.43
CA CYS A 79 13.55 -22.33 25.86
C CYS A 79 12.20 -22.97 26.24
N PHE A 80 11.39 -23.40 25.26
CA PHE A 80 10.07 -23.94 25.55
C PHE A 80 10.18 -25.31 26.25
N PRO A 81 9.50 -25.52 27.40
CA PRO A 81 9.66 -26.75 28.18
C PRO A 81 8.97 -27.97 27.57
N GLN A 82 8.02 -27.75 26.66
CA GLN A 82 7.33 -28.80 25.91
C GLN A 82 7.75 -28.72 24.44
N ALA A 83 7.81 -29.86 23.75
CA ALA A 83 8.04 -29.84 22.31
C ALA A 83 6.89 -29.10 21.63
N LEU A 84 7.20 -27.93 21.08
CA LEU A 84 6.22 -27.17 20.32
C LEU A 84 6.01 -27.91 19.00
N ALA A 85 4.83 -28.51 18.80
CA ALA A 85 4.55 -29.22 17.58
C ALA A 85 4.56 -28.23 16.40
N VAL A 86 5.60 -28.30 15.56
CA VAL A 86 5.80 -27.40 14.41
C VAL A 86 4.54 -27.32 13.55
N HIS A 87 3.87 -28.46 13.32
CA HIS A 87 2.63 -28.54 12.56
C HIS A 87 1.49 -27.72 13.18
N SER A 88 1.35 -27.69 14.50
CA SER A 88 0.31 -26.91 15.19
C SER A 88 0.58 -25.41 15.06
N VAL A 89 1.84 -24.99 15.21
CA VAL A 89 2.26 -23.59 15.05
C VAL A 89 2.04 -23.15 13.59
N PHE A 90 2.39 -24.00 12.64
CA PHE A 90 2.14 -23.76 11.22
C PHE A 90 0.65 -23.68 10.88
N ALA A 91 -0.18 -24.56 11.43
CA ALA A 91 -1.63 -24.51 11.23
C ALA A 91 -2.23 -23.20 11.78
N ILE A 92 -1.80 -22.76 12.98
CA ILE A 92 -2.19 -21.47 13.56
C ILE A 92 -1.75 -20.32 12.65
N TRP A 93 -0.51 -20.35 12.14
CA TRP A 93 -0.02 -19.35 11.18
C TRP A 93 -0.92 -19.25 9.95
N VAL A 94 -1.27 -20.39 9.33
CA VAL A 94 -2.15 -20.41 8.16
C VAL A 94 -3.53 -19.82 8.48
N VAL A 95 -4.11 -20.16 9.64
CA VAL A 95 -5.39 -19.57 10.09
C VAL A 95 -5.30 -18.06 10.24
N ILE A 96 -4.25 -17.54 10.86
CA ILE A 96 -4.02 -16.09 11.01
C ILE A 96 -3.90 -15.42 9.63
N ALA A 97 -3.09 -16.00 8.74
CA ALA A 97 -2.86 -15.46 7.41
C ALA A 97 -4.14 -15.45 6.55
N LEU A 98 -4.97 -16.49 6.63
CA LEU A 98 -6.27 -16.56 5.95
C LEU A 98 -7.28 -15.57 6.56
N ALA A 99 -7.36 -15.46 7.88
CA ALA A 99 -8.22 -14.48 8.56
C ALA A 99 -7.83 -13.04 8.19
N ARG A 100 -6.52 -12.78 8.10
CA ARG A 100 -5.96 -11.51 7.65
C ARG A 100 -6.29 -11.26 6.17
N THR A 101 -6.24 -12.28 5.32
CA THR A 101 -6.62 -12.20 3.91
C THR A 101 -8.09 -11.86 3.74
N LEU A 102 -8.97 -12.53 4.48
CA LEU A 102 -10.39 -12.23 4.49
C LEU A 102 -10.65 -10.79 4.95
N SER A 103 -9.99 -10.35 6.01
CA SER A 103 -10.11 -8.98 6.51
C SER A 103 -9.66 -7.95 5.47
N GLY A 104 -8.49 -8.16 4.86
CA GLY A 104 -7.99 -7.31 3.78
C GLY A 104 -8.91 -7.30 2.56
N PHE A 105 -9.49 -8.45 2.19
CA PHE A 105 -10.47 -8.54 1.11
C PHE A 105 -11.75 -7.77 1.44
N LEU A 106 -12.32 -7.95 2.63
CA LEU A 106 -13.56 -7.28 3.02
C LEU A 106 -13.35 -5.77 3.07
N LEU A 107 -12.33 -5.31 3.80
CA LEU A 107 -12.10 -3.91 4.05
C LEU A 107 -11.58 -3.12 2.83
N SER A 108 -10.97 -3.80 1.84
CA SER A 108 -10.63 -3.18 0.56
C SER A 108 -11.69 -3.49 -0.52
N ARG A 109 -11.85 -4.73 -0.94
CA ARG A 109 -12.66 -5.04 -2.12
C ARG A 109 -14.16 -5.18 -1.80
N GLY A 110 -14.52 -5.80 -0.69
CA GLY A 110 -15.89 -6.18 -0.37
C GLY A 110 -16.79 -4.99 -0.03
N VAL A 111 -16.38 -4.20 0.96
CA VAL A 111 -17.17 -3.07 1.50
C VAL A 111 -16.52 -1.71 1.30
N GLY A 112 -15.23 -1.66 0.94
CA GLY A 112 -14.49 -0.41 0.84
C GLY A 112 -15.12 0.57 -0.15
N TRP A 113 -15.69 0.09 -1.27
CA TRP A 113 -16.34 0.96 -2.26
C TRP A 113 -17.57 1.70 -1.70
N ALA A 114 -18.30 1.08 -0.76
CA ALA A 114 -19.43 1.69 -0.07
C ALA A 114 -18.99 2.56 1.12
N TYR A 115 -17.86 2.21 1.75
CA TYR A 115 -17.27 2.94 2.87
C TYR A 115 -15.82 3.31 2.58
N PRO A 116 -15.58 4.35 1.76
CA PRO A 116 -14.25 4.87 1.40
C PRO A 116 -13.23 5.01 2.52
N GLN A 117 -13.70 5.31 3.74
CA GLN A 117 -12.86 5.46 4.92
C GLN A 117 -12.16 4.17 5.32
N LEU A 118 -12.73 3.01 4.95
CA LEU A 118 -12.11 1.72 5.20
C LEU A 118 -10.88 1.47 4.31
N PHE A 119 -10.72 2.15 3.17
CA PHE A 119 -9.53 2.00 2.30
C PHE A 119 -8.22 2.48 2.92
N ASN A 120 -8.27 3.19 4.04
CA ASN A 120 -7.09 3.73 4.71
C ASN A 120 -6.34 2.68 5.58
N HIS A 121 -6.55 1.38 5.35
CA HIS A 121 -5.95 0.34 6.19
C HIS A 121 -4.67 -0.25 5.59
N TRP A 122 -3.66 -0.41 6.44
CA TRP A 122 -2.43 -1.15 6.11
C TRP A 122 -2.62 -2.67 6.04
N ALA A 123 -3.80 -3.20 6.40
CA ALA A 123 -4.02 -4.64 6.53
C ALA A 123 -3.74 -5.45 5.25
N LEU A 124 -3.91 -4.85 4.06
CA LEU A 124 -3.62 -5.51 2.78
C LEU A 124 -2.10 -5.61 2.49
N TYR A 125 -1.34 -4.60 2.89
CA TYR A 125 0.06 -4.41 2.48
C TYR A 125 1.09 -4.74 3.57
N GLU A 126 0.68 -4.80 4.84
CA GLU A 126 1.59 -5.11 5.95
C GLU A 126 2.33 -6.44 5.67
N THR A 127 3.65 -6.46 5.71
CA THR A 127 4.36 -7.73 5.52
C THR A 127 4.35 -8.51 6.82
N SER A 128 4.30 -9.84 6.71
CA SER A 128 4.39 -10.73 7.86
C SER A 128 5.30 -11.90 7.53
N SER A 129 6.12 -12.27 8.49
CA SER A 129 6.99 -13.43 8.38
C SER A 129 7.20 -14.05 9.75
N GLY A 130 7.53 -15.32 9.74
CA GLY A 130 7.89 -16.04 10.95
C GLY A 130 6.74 -16.57 11.75
N ILE A 131 7.07 -16.94 12.97
CA ILE A 131 6.18 -17.66 13.85
C ILE A 131 5.67 -16.77 14.98
N GLY A 132 6.14 -15.53 15.08
CA GLY A 132 5.79 -14.59 16.13
C GLY A 132 4.28 -14.47 16.38
N PRO A 133 3.43 -14.27 15.35
CA PRO A 133 1.98 -14.26 15.52
C PRO A 133 1.40 -15.58 16.04
N ALA A 134 1.89 -16.72 15.56
CA ALA A 134 1.45 -18.03 16.02
C ALA A 134 1.93 -18.34 17.45
N LEU A 135 3.14 -17.89 17.81
CA LEU A 135 3.65 -17.91 19.18
C LEU A 135 2.78 -17.04 20.10
N ALA A 136 2.38 -15.85 19.66
CA ALA A 136 1.47 -15.00 20.43
C ALA A 136 0.15 -15.71 20.72
N VAL A 137 -0.44 -16.39 19.72
CA VAL A 137 -1.63 -17.23 19.94
C VAL A 137 -1.39 -18.29 20.99
N TYR A 138 -0.26 -19.00 20.86
CA TYR A 138 0.09 -20.06 21.79
C TYR A 138 0.24 -19.53 23.22
N LEU A 139 1.00 -18.44 23.40
CA LEU A 139 1.27 -17.84 24.71
C LEU A 139 0.00 -17.28 25.37
N ILE A 140 -0.88 -16.64 24.60
CA ILE A 140 -2.15 -16.09 25.11
C ILE A 140 -3.11 -17.23 25.50
N THR A 141 -3.17 -18.31 24.70
CA THR A 141 -4.13 -19.40 24.91
C THR A 141 -3.68 -20.38 26.00
N TYR A 142 -2.40 -20.72 26.03
CA TYR A 142 -1.85 -21.78 26.89
C TYR A 142 -0.97 -21.27 28.05
N GLY A 143 -0.66 -19.97 28.09
CA GLY A 143 0.18 -19.36 29.12
C GLY A 143 1.69 -19.55 28.89
N TRP A 144 2.50 -19.04 29.84
CA TRP A 144 3.96 -19.10 29.77
C TRP A 144 4.45 -20.23 30.69
N LEU A 145 4.71 -21.41 30.11
CA LEU A 145 5.07 -22.62 30.86
C LEU A 145 6.49 -22.62 31.47
N TRP A 146 7.33 -21.61 31.20
CA TRP A 146 8.75 -21.57 31.63
C TRP A 146 8.98 -21.28 33.12
N THR A 147 7.95 -21.12 33.93
CA THR A 147 8.09 -20.85 35.37
C THR A 147 8.57 -22.05 36.19
N GLY A 148 8.89 -23.19 35.56
CA GLY A 148 9.38 -24.38 36.28
C GLY A 148 10.70 -24.16 37.03
N SER A 149 11.48 -23.14 36.65
CA SER A 149 12.74 -22.75 37.31
C SER A 149 12.59 -21.65 38.35
N LEU A 150 11.47 -20.91 38.37
CA LEU A 150 11.23 -19.85 39.34
C LEU A 150 10.59 -20.45 40.61
N PRO A 151 11.06 -20.08 41.82
CA PRO A 151 10.45 -20.55 43.05
C PRO A 151 8.96 -20.21 43.08
N GLN A 152 8.12 -21.19 43.41
CA GLN A 152 6.65 -21.07 43.44
C GLN A 152 6.15 -19.85 44.25
N LYS A 153 6.95 -19.38 45.22
CA LYS A 153 6.70 -18.19 46.05
C LYS A 153 6.59 -16.87 45.27
N TYR A 154 7.20 -16.76 44.09
CA TYR A 154 7.19 -15.54 43.26
C TYR A 154 6.21 -15.59 42.09
N ARG A 155 5.46 -16.69 41.95
CA ARG A 155 4.58 -16.92 40.81
C ARG A 155 3.19 -16.32 41.08
N SER A 156 3.04 -15.02 40.86
CA SER A 156 1.70 -14.42 40.76
C SER A 156 1.16 -14.55 39.33
N ASP A 157 -0.13 -14.84 39.19
CA ASP A 157 -0.81 -14.88 37.88
C ASP A 157 -0.67 -13.56 37.12
N THR A 158 -0.55 -12.45 37.85
CA THR A 158 -0.32 -11.11 37.31
C THR A 158 1.04 -11.01 36.63
N MET A 159 2.12 -11.48 37.26
CA MET A 159 3.47 -11.42 36.66
C MET A 159 3.56 -12.25 35.39
N GLU A 160 2.95 -13.44 35.38
CA GLU A 160 2.94 -14.28 34.18
C GLU A 160 2.18 -13.61 33.02
N SER A 161 1.02 -13.01 33.31
CA SER A 161 0.25 -12.27 32.32
C SER A 161 1.02 -11.07 31.77
N LEU A 162 1.73 -10.33 32.63
CA LEU A 162 2.55 -9.19 32.22
C LEU A 162 3.72 -9.62 31.33
N VAL A 163 4.38 -10.76 31.62
CA VAL A 163 5.45 -11.29 30.77
C VAL A 163 4.89 -11.69 29.40
N ILE A 164 3.76 -12.38 29.34
CA ILE A 164 3.11 -12.76 28.07
C ILE A 164 2.77 -11.52 27.24
N ILE A 165 2.14 -10.52 27.87
CA ILE A 165 1.83 -9.24 27.24
C ILE A 165 3.11 -8.59 26.73
N ALA A 166 4.13 -8.42 27.58
CA ALA A 166 5.38 -7.78 27.20
C ALA A 166 6.06 -8.50 26.02
N THR A 167 6.13 -9.84 26.04
CA THR A 167 6.71 -10.63 24.94
C THR A 167 5.93 -10.45 23.64
N CYS A 168 4.60 -10.58 23.68
CA CYS A 168 3.77 -10.42 22.49
C CYS A 168 3.83 -8.99 21.93
N LEU A 169 3.98 -7.98 22.80
CA LEU A 169 4.21 -6.59 22.40
C LEU A 169 5.56 -6.37 21.76
N SER A 170 6.63 -6.92 22.35
CA SER A 170 7.96 -6.86 21.77
C SER A 170 7.98 -7.51 20.39
N LEU A 171 7.37 -8.68 20.25
CA LEU A 171 7.28 -9.37 18.96
C LEU A 171 6.48 -8.55 17.94
N CYS A 172 5.30 -8.05 18.31
CA CYS A 172 4.47 -7.18 17.45
C CYS A 172 5.22 -5.92 17.00
N TRP A 173 5.95 -5.29 17.91
CA TRP A 173 6.69 -4.07 17.63
C TRP A 173 7.91 -4.32 16.73
N LEU A 174 8.69 -5.36 17.04
CA LEU A 174 9.88 -5.74 16.27
C LEU A 174 9.52 -6.23 14.85
N ASP A 175 8.44 -7.00 14.71
CA ASP A 175 7.95 -7.50 13.41
C ASP A 175 7.34 -6.40 12.54
N ASN A 176 6.98 -5.24 13.09
CA ASN A 176 6.30 -4.17 12.35
C ASN A 176 4.91 -4.64 11.80
N ALA A 177 4.23 -5.57 12.50
CA ALA A 177 3.03 -6.25 11.97
C ALA A 177 1.77 -6.17 12.85
N PRO A 178 1.32 -4.98 13.30
CA PRO A 178 0.21 -4.84 14.25
C PRO A 178 -1.09 -5.51 13.81
N TRP A 179 -1.44 -5.49 12.51
CA TRP A 179 -2.67 -6.14 12.04
C TRP A 179 -2.59 -7.65 12.13
N THR A 180 -1.43 -8.22 11.82
CA THR A 180 -1.17 -9.65 11.94
C THR A 180 -1.28 -10.10 13.40
N TYR A 181 -0.76 -9.31 14.36
CA TYR A 181 -0.89 -9.62 15.79
C TYR A 181 -2.29 -9.34 16.36
N ALA A 182 -3.04 -8.41 15.77
CA ALA A 182 -4.47 -8.25 16.08
C ALA A 182 -5.26 -9.49 15.66
N MET A 183 -5.01 -10.03 14.47
CA MET A 183 -5.62 -11.28 14.00
C MET A 183 -5.19 -12.48 14.85
N ALA A 184 -3.94 -12.52 15.30
CA ALA A 184 -3.48 -13.52 16.28
C ALA A 184 -4.29 -13.42 17.59
N SER A 185 -4.48 -12.21 18.12
CA SER A 185 -5.26 -12.01 19.35
C SER A 185 -6.72 -12.48 19.20
N ILE A 186 -7.37 -12.13 18.08
CA ILE A 186 -8.73 -12.60 17.75
C ILE A 186 -8.76 -14.13 17.64
N THR A 187 -7.78 -14.73 16.97
CA THR A 187 -7.65 -16.19 16.83
C THR A 187 -7.50 -16.86 18.19
N SER A 188 -6.74 -16.26 19.11
CA SER A 188 -6.55 -16.75 20.49
C SER A 188 -7.87 -16.79 21.26
N VAL A 189 -8.65 -15.70 21.18
CA VAL A 189 -9.97 -15.62 21.82
C VAL A 189 -10.93 -16.66 21.23
N ALA A 190 -10.93 -16.83 19.90
CA ALA A 190 -11.75 -17.83 19.23
C ALA A 190 -11.39 -19.26 19.66
N LEU A 191 -10.10 -19.60 19.68
CA LEU A 191 -9.63 -20.92 20.15
C LEU A 191 -10.00 -21.16 21.61
N TRP A 192 -9.87 -20.15 22.46
CA TRP A 192 -10.29 -20.22 23.86
C TRP A 192 -11.79 -20.50 23.99
N LEU A 193 -12.65 -19.80 23.24
CA LEU A 193 -14.10 -20.02 23.25
C LEU A 193 -14.47 -21.44 22.82
N VAL A 194 -13.81 -21.97 21.77
CA VAL A 194 -14.01 -23.35 21.31
C VAL A 194 -13.58 -24.36 22.38
N GLN A 195 -12.46 -24.13 23.06
CA GLN A 195 -12.03 -24.99 24.15
C GLN A 195 -12.97 -24.94 25.36
N ALA A 196 -13.49 -23.75 25.69
CA ALA A 196 -14.42 -23.58 26.80
C ALA A 196 -15.75 -24.31 26.55
N THR A 197 -16.27 -24.24 25.32
CA THR A 197 -17.51 -24.92 24.90
C THR A 197 -17.35 -26.44 24.82
N ASN A 198 -16.22 -26.95 24.31
CA ASN A 198 -15.97 -28.39 24.28
C ASN A 198 -15.83 -28.99 25.69
N ARG A 199 -15.28 -28.21 26.64
CA ARG A 199 -15.11 -28.66 28.03
C ARG A 199 -16.41 -28.66 28.83
N SER A 200 -17.32 -27.72 28.59
CA SER A 200 -18.62 -27.75 29.27
C SER A 200 -19.40 -29.01 28.88
N SER A 201 -19.30 -29.44 27.62
CA SER A 201 -19.90 -30.70 27.15
C SER A 201 -19.29 -31.94 27.81
N LEU A 202 -17.96 -32.01 27.93
CA LEU A 202 -17.26 -33.13 28.59
C LEU A 202 -17.49 -33.19 30.10
N ARG A 203 -17.61 -32.04 30.78
CA ARG A 203 -17.90 -31.99 32.22
C ARG A 203 -19.28 -32.52 32.57
N GLN A 204 -20.26 -32.45 31.66
CA GLN A 204 -21.59 -33.05 31.90
C GLN A 204 -21.55 -34.59 31.99
N HIS A 205 -20.47 -35.25 31.55
CA HIS A 205 -20.39 -36.71 31.47
C HIS A 205 -19.34 -37.34 32.40
N SER A 206 -18.65 -36.57 33.24
CA SER A 206 -17.63 -37.11 34.15
C SER A 206 -17.89 -36.71 35.62
N PRO A 207 -18.29 -37.65 36.49
CA PRO A 207 -18.59 -37.37 37.90
C PRO A 207 -17.34 -37.22 38.79
N ASN A 208 -16.13 -37.17 38.24
CA ASN A 208 -14.90 -37.10 39.03
C ASN A 208 -14.44 -35.65 39.33
N PRO A 209 -14.41 -35.21 40.60
CA PRO A 209 -14.10 -33.83 41.01
C PRO A 209 -12.60 -33.45 40.99
N MET A 210 -11.72 -34.26 40.39
CA MET A 210 -10.26 -34.03 40.37
C MET A 210 -9.68 -33.70 38.97
N ALA A 211 -10.48 -33.15 38.06
CA ALA A 211 -9.98 -32.75 36.74
C ALA A 211 -9.21 -31.43 36.80
N LEU A 212 -7.91 -31.49 36.46
CA LEU A 212 -6.95 -30.41 36.18
C LEU A 212 -7.59 -29.00 36.08
N ASP A 213 -7.30 -28.19 37.09
CA ASP A 213 -7.79 -26.83 37.22
C ASP A 213 -7.12 -25.92 36.17
N VAL A 214 -7.78 -25.78 35.03
CA VAL A 214 -7.32 -24.87 33.98
C VAL A 214 -7.65 -23.44 34.40
N ARG A 215 -6.58 -22.66 34.58
CA ARG A 215 -6.53 -21.25 35.03
C ARG A 215 -7.69 -20.37 34.55
N ARG A 216 -8.09 -19.44 35.43
CA ARG A 216 -9.26 -18.55 35.32
C ARG A 216 -9.28 -17.72 34.02
N PRO A 217 -10.47 -17.51 33.41
CA PRO A 217 -10.68 -16.91 32.09
C PRO A 217 -10.47 -15.38 32.00
N ARG A 218 -10.25 -14.68 33.12
CA ARG A 218 -10.18 -13.21 33.12
C ARG A 218 -8.92 -12.66 32.46
N SER A 219 -7.79 -13.36 32.53
CA SER A 219 -6.51 -12.85 32.01
C SER A 219 -6.46 -12.84 30.46
N VAL A 220 -7.08 -13.82 29.80
CA VAL A 220 -7.04 -13.96 28.33
C VAL A 220 -7.79 -12.81 27.65
N MET A 221 -9.02 -12.51 28.10
CA MET A 221 -9.82 -11.43 27.53
C MET A 221 -9.22 -10.05 27.81
N GLN A 222 -8.68 -9.83 29.02
CA GLN A 222 -7.99 -8.58 29.38
C GLN A 222 -6.73 -8.38 28.52
N THR A 223 -5.95 -9.44 28.31
CA THR A 223 -4.75 -9.41 27.47
C THR A 223 -5.11 -9.11 26.02
N ALA A 224 -6.09 -9.82 25.44
CA ALA A 224 -6.51 -9.60 24.05
C ALA A 224 -7.10 -8.19 23.81
N MET A 225 -7.90 -7.67 24.75
CA MET A 225 -8.44 -6.31 24.65
C MET A 225 -7.34 -5.25 24.73
N PHE A 226 -6.30 -5.47 25.55
CA PHE A 226 -5.14 -4.57 25.60
C PHE A 226 -4.39 -4.54 24.27
N PHE A 227 -4.25 -5.68 23.58
CA PHE A 227 -3.63 -5.73 22.24
C PHE A 227 -4.40 -4.94 21.18
N LEU A 228 -5.73 -5.01 21.18
CA LEU A 228 -6.57 -4.24 20.25
C LEU A 228 -6.44 -2.73 20.44
N LEU A 229 -6.19 -2.27 21.67
CA LEU A 229 -5.99 -0.85 22.01
C LEU A 229 -4.62 -0.29 21.60
N LEU A 230 -3.69 -1.11 21.10
CA LEU A 230 -2.32 -0.69 20.78
C LEU A 230 -2.07 -0.48 19.28
N ILE A 231 -2.99 -0.94 18.44
CA ILE A 231 -3.05 -0.60 17.00
C ILE A 231 -2.97 0.94 16.78
N PRO A 232 -3.67 1.81 17.55
CA PRO A 232 -3.59 3.27 17.41
C PRO A 232 -2.25 3.85 17.89
N VAL A 233 -1.66 3.32 18.98
CA VAL A 233 -0.43 3.85 19.59
C VAL A 233 0.74 3.84 18.59
N ARG A 234 0.76 2.84 17.72
CA ARG A 234 1.79 2.71 16.70
C ARG A 234 1.60 3.66 15.52
N VAL A 235 0.36 3.94 15.12
CA VAL A 235 0.05 5.01 14.15
C VAL A 235 0.55 6.35 14.68
N ILE A 236 0.40 6.59 15.99
CA ILE A 236 0.92 7.79 16.66
C ILE A 236 2.46 7.83 16.64
N LEU A 237 3.14 6.72 16.94
CA LEU A 237 4.62 6.65 16.98
C LEU A 237 5.29 6.64 15.59
N ALA A 238 4.67 6.03 14.59
CA ALA A 238 5.17 6.04 13.21
C ALA A 238 5.20 7.44 12.60
N ASN A 239 4.32 8.33 13.06
CA ASN A 239 4.35 9.75 12.71
C ASN A 239 5.50 10.53 13.37
N ILE A 240 6.21 9.94 14.34
CA ILE A 240 7.26 10.62 15.13
C ILE A 240 8.68 10.23 14.67
N LEU A 241 8.87 9.05 14.09
CA LEU A 241 10.21 8.55 13.70
C LEU A 241 10.48 8.77 12.19
N PRO A 242 11.47 9.60 11.81
CA PRO A 242 11.78 9.87 10.42
C PRO A 242 12.37 8.62 9.73
N SER A 243 11.86 8.30 8.54
CA SER A 243 12.37 7.19 7.72
C SER A 243 13.61 7.62 6.94
N LYS A 244 14.60 6.72 6.81
CA LYS A 244 15.78 6.96 5.96
C LYS A 244 15.37 7.09 4.48
N THR A 245 15.84 8.17 3.87
CA THR A 245 15.70 8.50 2.45
C THR A 245 16.80 7.79 1.66
N LEU A 246 16.46 7.02 0.62
CA LEU A 246 17.41 6.84 -0.48
C LEU A 246 17.47 8.17 -1.24
N HIS A 247 18.63 8.49 -1.82
CA HIS A 247 18.75 9.65 -2.68
C HIS A 247 18.54 9.19 -4.12
N MET A 248 17.53 9.75 -4.78
CA MET A 248 17.51 9.74 -6.24
C MET A 248 18.66 10.64 -6.75
N PRO A 249 19.14 10.43 -7.99
CA PRO A 249 20.00 11.40 -8.63
C PRO A 249 19.29 12.75 -8.58
N THR A 250 19.97 13.77 -8.06
CA THR A 250 19.48 15.15 -8.15
C THR A 250 19.13 15.44 -9.60
N SER A 251 17.93 15.95 -9.85
CA SER A 251 17.57 16.46 -11.17
C SER A 251 18.73 17.33 -11.68
N PRO A 252 19.23 17.09 -12.90
CA PRO A 252 20.30 17.92 -13.46
C PRO A 252 19.85 19.38 -13.68
N HIS A 253 18.55 19.66 -13.53
CA HIS A 253 17.95 20.98 -13.68
C HIS A 253 17.81 21.65 -12.31
N GLY A 254 18.72 22.57 -12.00
CA GLY A 254 18.70 23.35 -10.77
C GLY A 254 17.65 24.47 -10.78
N THR A 255 17.10 24.78 -9.61
CA THR A 255 16.23 25.94 -9.27
C THR A 255 14.78 25.99 -9.81
N GLY A 256 14.33 24.99 -10.56
CA GLY A 256 12.92 24.89 -10.99
C GLY A 256 11.93 24.57 -9.85
N PRO A 257 10.61 24.76 -10.07
CA PRO A 257 9.59 24.28 -9.15
C PRO A 257 9.68 22.76 -8.97
N PHE A 258 9.23 22.25 -7.83
CA PHE A 258 9.27 20.82 -7.55
C PHE A 258 8.13 20.07 -8.27
N LEU A 259 6.93 20.64 -8.29
CA LEU A 259 5.76 20.06 -8.93
C LEU A 259 5.09 21.08 -9.86
N GLU A 260 4.76 20.65 -11.07
CA GLU A 260 3.84 21.34 -11.96
C GLU A 260 2.53 20.56 -12.08
N ILE A 261 1.42 21.26 -11.88
CA ILE A 261 0.08 20.76 -12.13
C ILE A 261 -0.29 21.21 -13.55
N LEU A 262 -0.19 20.27 -14.49
CA LEU A 262 -0.46 20.49 -15.91
C LEU A 262 -1.89 20.09 -16.24
N ILE A 263 -2.79 21.07 -16.29
CA ILE A 263 -4.21 20.88 -16.60
C ILE A 263 -4.38 20.91 -18.12
N LEU A 264 -4.90 19.82 -18.69
CA LEU A 264 -5.29 19.71 -20.09
C LEU A 264 -6.76 20.12 -20.26
N SER A 265 -7.00 21.01 -21.21
CA SER A 265 -8.34 21.49 -21.55
C SER A 265 -8.59 21.32 -23.04
N TYR A 266 -9.73 20.74 -23.41
CA TYR A 266 -10.14 20.61 -24.81
C TYR A 266 -11.63 20.90 -25.00
N PRO A 267 -12.05 21.50 -26.14
CA PRO A 267 -13.46 21.78 -26.40
C PRO A 267 -14.33 20.53 -26.30
N ARG A 268 -15.46 20.65 -25.58
CA ARG A 268 -16.45 19.57 -25.46
C ARG A 268 -17.54 19.74 -26.51
N PRO A 269 -18.10 18.65 -27.07
CA PRO A 269 -19.23 18.76 -27.99
C PRO A 269 -20.40 19.51 -27.33
N GLY A 270 -20.83 20.60 -27.96
CA GLY A 270 -21.97 21.40 -27.52
C GLY A 270 -21.67 22.51 -26.51
N ASP A 271 -20.39 22.83 -26.23
CA ASP A 271 -19.85 23.96 -25.45
C ASP A 271 -20.93 24.77 -24.69
N THR A 272 -21.44 24.14 -23.63
CA THR A 272 -22.51 24.68 -22.78
C THR A 272 -21.89 25.45 -21.62
N ALA A 273 -22.64 26.35 -20.99
CA ALA A 273 -22.21 27.04 -19.77
C ALA A 273 -21.72 26.09 -18.65
N SER A 274 -22.14 24.81 -18.65
CA SER A 274 -21.59 23.81 -17.74
C SER A 274 -20.12 23.47 -18.01
N ALA A 275 -19.63 23.50 -19.26
CA ALA A 275 -18.22 23.25 -19.58
C ALA A 275 -17.29 24.31 -19.00
N ASP A 276 -17.69 25.59 -19.05
CA ASP A 276 -16.96 26.71 -18.43
C ASP A 276 -16.78 26.52 -16.93
N SER A 277 -17.78 25.92 -16.28
CA SER A 277 -17.73 25.64 -14.85
C SER A 277 -16.73 24.53 -14.48
N LEU A 278 -16.51 23.52 -15.36
CA LEU A 278 -15.63 22.39 -15.07
C LEU A 278 -14.16 22.83 -14.98
N LEU A 279 -13.63 23.48 -16.03
CA LEU A 279 -12.24 23.94 -16.06
C LEU A 279 -11.98 24.90 -14.90
N SER A 280 -12.88 25.85 -14.66
CA SER A 280 -12.74 26.84 -13.58
C SER A 280 -12.77 26.19 -12.19
N GLN A 281 -13.64 25.19 -11.99
CA GLN A 281 -13.70 24.42 -10.75
C GLN A 281 -12.42 23.60 -10.54
N THR A 282 -11.90 22.97 -11.59
CA THR A 282 -10.64 22.23 -11.55
C THR A 282 -9.48 23.16 -11.17
N ILE A 283 -9.29 24.27 -11.88
CA ILE A 283 -8.25 25.27 -11.57
C ILE A 283 -8.36 25.77 -10.13
N SER A 284 -9.56 26.15 -9.69
CA SER A 284 -9.82 26.70 -8.36
C SER A 284 -9.48 25.72 -7.23
N SER A 285 -9.58 24.42 -7.49
CA SER A 285 -9.26 23.38 -6.50
C SER A 285 -7.76 23.26 -6.20
N TYR A 286 -6.89 23.68 -7.14
CA TYR A 286 -5.43 23.62 -7.03
C TYR A 286 -4.79 24.96 -6.64
N LEU A 287 -5.42 26.07 -7.04
CA LEU A 287 -4.88 27.42 -6.83
C LEU A 287 -4.48 27.75 -5.37
N PRO A 288 -5.19 27.31 -4.31
CA PRO A 288 -4.77 27.56 -2.93
C PRO A 288 -3.43 26.94 -2.53
N TYR A 289 -2.90 26.02 -3.34
CA TYR A 289 -1.65 25.31 -3.10
C TYR A 289 -0.55 25.71 -4.08
N ALA A 290 -0.81 26.67 -4.97
CA ALA A 290 0.20 27.23 -5.85
C ALA A 290 1.18 28.11 -5.06
N ASP A 291 2.47 27.80 -5.14
CA ASP A 291 3.55 28.53 -4.49
C ASP A 291 4.85 28.45 -5.32
N SER A 292 6.00 28.79 -4.73
CA SER A 292 7.29 28.71 -5.45
C SER A 292 7.74 27.28 -5.76
N SER A 293 7.20 26.29 -5.05
CA SER A 293 7.49 24.87 -5.24
C SER A 293 6.46 24.16 -6.12
N THR A 294 5.22 24.64 -6.15
CA THR A 294 4.10 24.07 -6.89
C THR A 294 3.50 25.10 -7.83
N VAL A 295 3.62 24.87 -9.13
CA VAL A 295 3.05 25.76 -10.17
C VAL A 295 1.85 25.12 -10.84
N VAL A 296 0.92 25.95 -11.36
CA VAL A 296 -0.25 25.49 -12.10
C VAL A 296 -0.20 26.04 -13.51
N SER A 297 -0.36 25.15 -14.48
CA SER A 297 -0.37 25.44 -15.90
C SER A 297 -1.63 24.89 -16.53
N VAL A 298 -2.18 25.60 -17.52
CA VAL A 298 -3.32 25.15 -18.32
C VAL A 298 -2.89 25.11 -19.78
N PHE A 299 -2.99 23.94 -20.39
CA PHE A 299 -2.59 23.67 -21.75
C PHE A 299 -3.81 23.33 -22.61
N THR A 300 -3.83 23.83 -23.85
CA THR A 300 -4.76 23.39 -24.89
C THR A 300 -4.04 23.32 -26.23
N HIS A 301 -4.41 22.33 -27.04
CA HIS A 301 -4.03 22.24 -28.46
C HIS A 301 -5.14 22.71 -29.41
N ALA A 302 -6.26 23.18 -28.86
CA ALA A 302 -7.38 23.70 -29.66
C ALA A 302 -7.19 25.20 -29.96
N THR A 303 -7.30 25.55 -31.24
CA THR A 303 -7.25 26.95 -31.70
C THR A 303 -8.50 27.75 -31.35
N ALA A 304 -9.64 27.07 -31.17
CA ALA A 304 -10.90 27.65 -30.72
C ALA A 304 -11.42 26.90 -29.49
N HIS A 305 -11.40 27.55 -28.33
CA HIS A 305 -11.85 26.97 -27.07
C HIS A 305 -12.41 28.06 -26.13
N VAL A 306 -13.74 28.19 -26.08
CA VAL A 306 -14.41 29.28 -25.34
C VAL A 306 -14.12 29.20 -23.84
N SER A 307 -14.31 28.02 -23.24
CA SER A 307 -14.03 27.82 -21.80
C SER A 307 -12.60 28.15 -21.39
N PHE A 308 -11.62 27.82 -22.25
CA PHE A 308 -10.21 28.16 -22.01
C PHE A 308 -9.99 29.68 -22.03
N THR A 309 -10.57 30.39 -22.99
CA THR A 309 -10.52 31.86 -23.05
C THR A 309 -11.16 32.50 -21.82
N HIS A 310 -12.37 32.06 -21.45
CA HIS A 310 -13.06 32.55 -20.26
C HIS A 310 -12.26 32.28 -18.98
N ALA A 311 -11.69 31.09 -18.83
CA ALA A 311 -10.84 30.77 -17.67
C ALA A 311 -9.58 31.62 -17.65
N LYS A 312 -8.92 31.83 -18.80
CA LYS A 312 -7.73 32.69 -18.92
C LYS A 312 -8.02 34.13 -18.49
N GLU A 313 -9.18 34.68 -18.88
CA GLU A 313 -9.63 36.00 -18.45
C GLU A 313 -9.97 36.03 -16.95
N HIS A 314 -10.72 35.05 -16.46
CA HIS A 314 -11.12 34.96 -15.06
C HIS A 314 -9.91 34.86 -14.10
N PHE A 315 -8.88 34.13 -14.50
CA PHE A 315 -7.68 33.88 -13.70
C PHE A 315 -6.49 34.78 -14.08
N ALA A 316 -6.70 35.86 -14.84
CA ALA A 316 -5.63 36.74 -15.33
C ALA A 316 -4.74 37.36 -14.22
N GLN A 317 -5.25 37.48 -12.99
CA GLN A 317 -4.54 38.04 -11.84
C GLN A 317 -3.87 36.98 -10.95
N THR A 318 -3.88 35.72 -11.37
CA THR A 318 -3.30 34.59 -10.62
C THR A 318 -1.98 34.13 -11.25
N PRO A 319 -1.11 33.42 -10.51
CA PRO A 319 0.17 32.95 -11.05
C PRO A 319 0.02 31.69 -11.93
N ILE A 320 -1.03 31.62 -12.76
CA ILE A 320 -1.31 30.48 -13.65
C ILE A 320 -0.75 30.77 -15.03
N THR A 321 -0.08 29.78 -15.62
CA THR A 321 0.40 29.88 -17.00
C THR A 321 -0.60 29.23 -17.95
N PHE A 322 -1.24 30.03 -18.81
CA PHE A 322 -2.09 29.53 -19.90
C PHE A 322 -1.28 29.43 -21.19
N TYR A 323 -1.26 28.26 -21.81
CA TYR A 323 -0.58 28.02 -23.08
C TYR A 323 -1.50 27.37 -24.11
N THR A 324 -1.48 27.92 -25.32
CA THR A 324 -2.18 27.41 -26.49
C THR A 324 -1.13 26.98 -27.50
N ASP A 325 -1.07 25.70 -27.81
CA ASP A 325 -0.23 25.20 -28.87
C ASP A 325 -0.83 25.55 -30.23
N MET A 326 -0.01 26.15 -31.09
CA MET A 326 -0.38 26.64 -32.42
C MET A 326 0.32 25.83 -33.53
N ASP A 327 1.09 24.81 -33.16
CA ASP A 327 1.80 23.97 -34.12
C ASP A 327 0.81 23.14 -34.97
N MET A 328 1.09 23.02 -36.26
CA MET A 328 0.30 22.21 -37.18
C MET A 328 0.85 20.78 -37.27
N HIS A 329 -0.03 19.78 -37.18
CA HIS A 329 0.33 18.37 -37.21
C HIS A 329 -0.46 17.61 -38.28
N GLU A 330 -0.22 17.94 -39.55
CA GLU A 330 -0.97 17.39 -40.69
C GLU A 330 -0.88 15.85 -40.80
N GLU A 331 0.22 15.26 -40.34
CA GLU A 331 0.47 13.81 -40.39
C GLU A 331 -0.14 13.03 -39.22
N SER A 332 -0.77 13.72 -38.27
CA SER A 332 -1.33 13.12 -37.05
C SER A 332 -2.85 13.29 -36.99
N TYR A 333 -3.52 12.39 -36.27
CA TYR A 333 -4.90 12.59 -35.87
C TYR A 333 -4.95 13.60 -34.71
N ALA A 334 -5.87 14.56 -34.80
CA ALA A 334 -6.26 15.41 -33.67
C ALA A 334 -6.94 14.54 -32.59
N SER A 335 -6.11 13.97 -31.72
CA SER A 335 -6.47 12.92 -30.77
C SER A 335 -5.87 13.24 -29.41
N GLN A 336 -6.36 12.54 -28.37
CA GLN A 336 -5.82 12.68 -27.02
C GLN A 336 -4.31 12.37 -26.97
N HIS A 337 -3.83 11.42 -27.79
CA HIS A 337 -2.41 11.10 -27.89
C HIS A 337 -1.58 12.32 -28.31
N LEU A 338 -2.01 13.02 -29.37
CA LEU A 338 -1.32 14.21 -29.84
C LEU A 338 -1.36 15.33 -28.80
N HIS A 339 -2.55 15.60 -28.25
CA HIS A 339 -2.73 16.65 -27.24
C HIS A 339 -1.79 16.45 -26.04
N VAL A 340 -1.76 15.26 -25.46
CA VAL A 340 -0.89 14.97 -24.32
C VAL A 340 0.59 15.02 -24.71
N ALA A 341 0.95 14.56 -25.92
CA ALA A 341 2.34 14.61 -26.39
C ALA A 341 2.86 16.05 -26.51
N GLU A 342 2.06 16.95 -27.08
CA GLU A 342 2.44 18.36 -27.22
C GLU A 342 2.47 19.08 -25.86
N ALA A 343 1.58 18.71 -24.95
CA ALA A 343 1.61 19.22 -23.57
C ALA A 343 2.92 18.82 -22.85
N PHE A 344 3.35 17.56 -22.99
CA PHE A 344 4.63 17.09 -22.43
C PHE A 344 5.83 17.71 -23.11
N ARG A 345 5.80 17.89 -24.44
CA ARG A 345 6.85 18.64 -25.15
C ARG A 345 6.97 20.04 -24.58
N TRP A 346 5.87 20.78 -24.51
CA TRP A 346 5.87 22.15 -23.98
C TRP A 346 6.40 22.22 -22.54
N ALA A 347 5.94 21.32 -21.67
CA ALA A 347 6.43 21.23 -20.29
C ALA A 347 7.93 20.91 -20.21
N SER A 348 8.46 20.16 -21.18
CA SER A 348 9.88 19.84 -21.28
C SER A 348 10.74 20.94 -21.91
N GLU A 349 10.19 21.80 -22.76
CA GLU A 349 10.95 22.81 -23.52
C GLU A 349 10.91 24.22 -22.89
N LYS A 350 9.94 24.49 -22.00
CA LYS A 350 9.81 25.81 -21.38
C LYS A 350 10.99 26.14 -20.43
N PRO A 351 11.31 27.43 -20.20
CA PRO A 351 12.48 27.81 -19.39
C PRO A 351 12.44 27.37 -17.92
N SER A 352 11.26 27.37 -17.29
CA SER A 352 11.08 26.95 -15.89
C SER A 352 10.48 25.55 -15.84
N GLN A 353 11.35 24.55 -15.86
CA GLN A 353 10.97 23.14 -15.85
C GLN A 353 10.74 22.67 -14.42
N ALA A 354 9.60 22.03 -14.17
CA ALA A 354 9.38 21.32 -12.91
C ALA A 354 10.10 19.96 -12.91
N GLU A 355 10.54 19.51 -11.74
CA GLU A 355 11.08 18.15 -11.56
C GLU A 355 10.00 17.08 -11.81
N TRP A 356 8.77 17.36 -11.39
CA TRP A 356 7.62 16.49 -11.54
C TRP A 356 6.48 17.22 -12.25
N VAL A 357 5.83 16.53 -13.19
CA VAL A 357 4.63 17.03 -13.87
C VAL A 357 3.47 16.12 -13.54
N MET A 358 2.44 16.67 -12.90
CA MET A 358 1.16 15.99 -12.67
C MET A 358 0.17 16.37 -13.77
N LEU A 359 -0.19 15.39 -14.59
CA LEU A 359 -1.21 15.54 -15.62
C LEU A 359 -2.60 15.55 -14.99
N VAL A 360 -3.44 16.52 -15.34
CA VAL A 360 -4.80 16.67 -14.85
C VAL A 360 -5.72 17.01 -16.02
N GLU A 361 -6.86 16.36 -16.17
CA GLU A 361 -7.90 16.78 -17.13
C GLU A 361 -8.79 17.87 -16.51
N ASP A 362 -9.41 18.70 -17.35
CA ASP A 362 -10.19 19.88 -16.97
C ASP A 362 -11.46 19.60 -16.11
N ASP A 363 -11.81 18.33 -15.83
CA ASP A 363 -12.93 17.90 -15.01
C ASP A 363 -12.55 17.02 -13.82
N PHE A 364 -11.31 17.14 -13.35
CA PHE A 364 -10.81 16.47 -12.14
C PHE A 364 -10.35 17.47 -11.06
N PRO A 365 -11.25 18.22 -10.41
CA PRO A 365 -10.88 19.00 -9.24
C PRO A 365 -10.37 18.12 -8.10
N LEU A 366 -9.47 18.69 -7.30
CA LEU A 366 -8.93 18.06 -6.12
C LEU A 366 -10.00 17.91 -5.01
N CYS A 367 -9.95 16.79 -4.29
CA CYS A 367 -10.83 16.51 -3.16
C CYS A 367 -10.45 17.32 -1.91
N SER A 368 -10.70 18.63 -1.93
CA SER A 368 -10.47 19.55 -0.80
C SER A 368 -9.04 19.44 -0.20
N LYS A 369 -8.86 19.86 1.07
CA LYS A 369 -7.57 19.83 1.76
C LYS A 369 -6.99 18.43 1.98
N TRP A 370 -7.84 17.41 2.12
CA TRP A 370 -7.34 16.05 2.31
C TRP A 370 -6.79 15.45 1.02
N GLY A 371 -7.33 15.84 -0.15
CA GLY A 371 -6.74 15.44 -1.42
C GLY A 371 -5.34 16.01 -1.58
N TRP A 372 -5.13 17.28 -1.24
CA TRP A 372 -3.80 17.88 -1.26
C TRP A 372 -2.80 17.16 -0.35
N ARG A 373 -3.22 16.77 0.87
CA ARG A 373 -2.36 15.95 1.76
C ARG A 373 -1.97 14.62 1.13
N GLY A 374 -2.85 14.03 0.32
CA GLY A 374 -2.55 12.84 -0.47
C GLY A 374 -1.48 13.07 -1.53
N ILE A 375 -1.57 14.19 -2.27
CA ILE A 375 -0.52 14.61 -3.21
C ILE A 375 0.81 14.76 -2.46
N LEU A 376 0.83 15.50 -1.35
CA LEU A 376 2.05 15.68 -0.56
C LEU A 376 2.64 14.37 -0.06
N GLY A 377 1.81 13.40 0.33
CA GLY A 377 2.27 12.06 0.72
C GLY A 377 2.91 11.30 -0.44
N VAL A 378 2.31 11.35 -1.63
CA VAL A 378 2.91 10.78 -2.86
C VAL A 378 4.21 11.47 -3.21
N MET A 379 4.23 12.79 -3.23
CA MET A 379 5.43 13.59 -3.51
C MET A 379 6.55 13.34 -2.50
N SER A 380 6.21 13.13 -1.22
CA SER A 380 7.19 12.76 -0.19
C SER A 380 7.83 11.40 -0.49
N GLU A 381 7.06 10.43 -0.96
CA GLU A 381 7.59 9.12 -1.36
C GLU A 381 8.42 9.21 -2.65
N LEU A 382 8.01 10.02 -3.63
CA LEU A 382 8.77 10.26 -4.85
C LEU A 382 10.12 10.95 -4.59
N LYS A 383 10.15 11.90 -3.63
CA LYS A 383 11.37 12.58 -3.19
C LYS A 383 12.41 11.63 -2.58
N ARG A 384 11.98 10.49 -2.03
CA ARG A 384 12.87 9.43 -1.51
C ARG A 384 13.54 8.60 -2.61
N GLY A 385 13.16 8.84 -3.87
CA GLY A 385 13.75 8.19 -5.02
C GLY A 385 13.35 6.73 -5.22
N GLY A 386 13.91 6.13 -6.29
CA GLY A 386 13.66 4.75 -6.70
C GLY A 386 12.35 4.56 -7.49
N LYS A 387 11.63 5.63 -7.80
CA LYS A 387 10.33 5.58 -8.48
C LYS A 387 10.26 6.69 -9.52
N TYR A 388 9.59 6.44 -10.63
CA TYR A 388 9.53 7.38 -11.75
C TYR A 388 8.19 8.08 -11.89
N GLY A 389 7.20 7.73 -11.05
CA GLY A 389 5.92 8.41 -11.07
C GLY A 389 5.00 8.07 -9.91
N GLY A 390 3.94 8.87 -9.83
CA GLY A 390 2.83 8.74 -8.91
C GLY A 390 1.50 8.65 -9.66
N PHE A 391 0.45 8.11 -9.04
CA PHE A 391 -0.91 8.13 -9.57
C PHE A 391 -1.92 8.36 -8.45
N VAL A 392 -2.60 9.51 -8.51
CA VAL A 392 -3.49 9.97 -7.44
C VAL A 392 -4.96 10.07 -7.83
N GLY A 393 -5.24 9.95 -9.14
CA GLY A 393 -6.57 10.04 -9.72
C GLY A 393 -6.96 8.76 -10.45
N THR A 394 -7.64 8.91 -11.59
CA THR A 394 -8.05 7.80 -12.44
C THR A 394 -7.97 8.23 -13.92
N GLY A 395 -7.99 7.27 -14.84
CA GLY A 395 -7.82 7.56 -16.27
C GLY A 395 -6.51 8.30 -16.54
N GLY A 396 -6.58 9.39 -17.32
CA GLY A 396 -5.45 10.27 -17.63
C GLY A 396 -5.11 11.30 -16.55
N SER A 397 -5.91 11.38 -15.49
CA SER A 397 -5.85 12.44 -14.48
C SER A 397 -5.17 12.01 -13.20
N GLY A 398 -4.29 12.86 -12.68
CA GLY A 398 -3.50 12.62 -11.47
C GLY A 398 -2.26 11.76 -11.70
N LEU A 399 -1.79 11.62 -12.93
CA LEU A 399 -0.54 10.93 -13.27
C LEU A 399 0.64 11.88 -13.01
N VAL A 400 1.42 11.61 -11.98
CA VAL A 400 2.64 12.36 -11.62
C VAL A 400 3.83 11.71 -12.30
N ILE A 401 4.55 12.46 -13.12
CA ILE A 401 5.56 11.94 -14.03
C ILE A 401 6.86 12.67 -13.77
N HIS A 402 7.95 11.93 -13.56
CA HIS A 402 9.27 12.53 -13.46
C HIS A 402 9.66 13.17 -14.79
N HIS A 403 10.25 14.36 -14.75
CA HIS A 403 10.62 15.13 -15.95
C HIS A 403 11.41 14.33 -16.99
N SER A 404 12.31 13.43 -16.54
CA SER A 404 13.12 12.61 -17.43
C SER A 404 12.32 11.64 -18.33
N LEU A 405 11.05 11.38 -18.01
CA LEU A 405 10.18 10.53 -18.83
C LEU A 405 9.42 11.29 -19.91
N LEU A 406 9.31 12.62 -19.80
CA LEU A 406 8.51 13.42 -20.73
C LEU A 406 8.96 13.23 -22.18
N PRO A 407 10.25 13.24 -22.55
CA PRO A 407 10.66 13.03 -23.94
C PRO A 407 10.27 11.66 -24.50
N ILE A 408 10.38 10.60 -23.68
CA ILE A 408 10.00 9.23 -24.05
C ILE A 408 8.50 9.14 -24.28
N LEU A 409 7.71 9.70 -23.38
CA LEU A 409 6.24 9.72 -23.47
C LEU A 409 5.78 10.56 -24.66
N THR A 410 6.37 11.74 -24.88
CA THR A 410 6.11 12.58 -26.06
C THR A 410 6.33 11.79 -27.35
N HIS A 411 7.48 11.12 -27.48
CA HIS A 411 7.79 10.33 -28.67
C HIS A 411 6.80 9.17 -28.87
N THR A 412 6.53 8.41 -27.80
CA THR A 412 5.63 7.25 -27.83
C THR A 412 4.19 7.67 -28.19
N LEU A 413 3.67 8.72 -27.55
CA LEU A 413 2.33 9.22 -27.81
C LEU A 413 2.20 9.79 -29.23
N ARG A 414 3.23 10.47 -29.77
CA ARG A 414 3.24 10.91 -31.18
C ARG A 414 3.14 9.74 -32.15
N ILE A 415 3.87 8.63 -31.92
CA ILE A 415 3.77 7.41 -32.74
C ILE A 415 2.32 6.89 -32.79
N HIS A 416 1.62 6.93 -31.64
CA HIS A 416 0.22 6.52 -31.55
C HIS A 416 -0.75 7.51 -32.23
N ALA A 417 -0.38 8.78 -32.33
CA ALA A 417 -1.17 9.82 -32.99
C ALA A 417 -1.04 9.81 -34.53
N LEU A 418 0.06 9.28 -35.09
CA LEU A 418 0.30 9.28 -36.54
C LEU A 418 -0.83 8.62 -37.35
N LYS A 419 -1.16 9.23 -38.49
CA LYS A 419 -2.06 8.66 -39.51
C LYS A 419 -1.46 7.38 -40.08
N HIS A 420 -0.18 7.44 -40.45
CA HIS A 420 0.62 6.31 -40.93
C HIS A 420 1.52 5.78 -39.81
N SER A 421 0.91 5.27 -38.74
CA SER A 421 1.65 4.76 -37.58
C SER A 421 2.47 3.51 -37.94
N PRO A 422 3.73 3.39 -37.45
CA PRO A 422 4.53 2.18 -37.60
C PRO A 422 3.99 1.00 -36.75
N ILE A 423 3.00 1.25 -35.88
CA ILE A 423 2.35 0.20 -35.09
C ILE A 423 1.58 -0.72 -36.06
N PRO A 424 1.81 -2.05 -36.02
CA PRO A 424 1.11 -2.99 -36.90
C PRO A 424 -0.42 -2.86 -36.76
N PRO A 425 -1.20 -2.90 -37.85
CA PRO A 425 -2.67 -2.78 -37.80
C PRO A 425 -3.36 -3.84 -36.94
N SER A 426 -2.70 -4.99 -36.71
CA SER A 426 -3.19 -6.06 -35.83
C SER A 426 -3.06 -5.74 -34.35
N VAL A 427 -2.26 -4.73 -33.97
CA VAL A 427 -2.07 -4.32 -32.59
C VAL A 427 -3.03 -3.16 -32.29
N PRO A 428 -3.97 -3.33 -31.35
CA PRO A 428 -4.91 -2.27 -31.01
C PRO A 428 -4.15 -1.06 -30.43
N ARG A 429 -4.50 0.14 -30.88
CA ARG A 429 -3.95 1.38 -30.29
C ARG A 429 -4.44 1.51 -28.85
N ARG A 430 -3.49 1.49 -27.90
CA ARG A 430 -3.77 1.74 -26.49
C ARG A 430 -4.21 3.19 -26.26
N PRO A 431 -5.14 3.47 -25.34
CA PRO A 431 -5.42 4.82 -24.87
C PRO A 431 -4.17 5.54 -24.32
N ALA A 432 -4.14 6.87 -24.39
CA ALA A 432 -2.97 7.67 -23.99
C ALA A 432 -2.61 7.49 -22.51
N ASP A 433 -3.61 7.45 -21.64
CA ASP A 433 -3.46 7.22 -20.20
C ASP A 433 -2.86 5.84 -19.89
N ILE A 434 -3.29 4.80 -20.60
CA ILE A 434 -2.74 3.45 -20.44
C ILE A 434 -1.27 3.39 -20.86
N ILE A 435 -0.87 4.09 -21.93
CA ILE A 435 0.53 4.17 -22.35
C ILE A 435 1.39 4.80 -21.24
N ILE A 436 0.90 5.90 -20.64
CA ILE A 436 1.61 6.58 -19.55
C ILE A 436 1.66 5.67 -18.31
N GLN A 437 0.54 5.06 -17.93
CA GLN A 437 0.47 4.15 -16.79
C GLN A 437 1.41 2.95 -16.96
N ASP A 438 1.43 2.32 -18.13
CA ASP A 438 2.32 1.19 -18.46
C ASP A 438 3.80 1.59 -18.38
N CYS A 439 4.12 2.81 -18.81
CA CYS A 439 5.45 3.40 -18.69
C CYS A 439 5.85 3.59 -17.21
N LEU A 440 4.97 4.19 -16.39
CA LEU A 440 5.22 4.41 -14.97
C LEU A 440 5.30 3.10 -14.17
N LEU A 441 4.60 2.05 -14.62
CA LEU A 441 4.68 0.70 -14.09
C LEU A 441 5.95 -0.07 -14.53
N GLY A 442 6.78 0.52 -15.41
CA GLY A 442 7.96 -0.15 -15.96
C GLY A 442 7.62 -1.35 -16.85
N THR A 443 6.39 -1.42 -17.37
CA THR A 443 5.93 -2.49 -18.26
C THR A 443 6.16 -2.16 -19.73
N ASP A 444 6.22 -0.87 -20.07
CA ASP A 444 6.59 -0.43 -21.41
C ASP A 444 8.11 -0.54 -21.60
N VAL A 445 8.54 -1.14 -22.72
CA VAL A 445 9.95 -1.43 -23.03
C VAL A 445 10.80 -0.19 -23.23
N LEU A 446 10.18 0.95 -23.54
CA LEU A 446 10.89 2.21 -23.74
C LEU A 446 11.11 2.97 -22.44
N CYS A 447 10.45 2.57 -21.36
CA CYS A 447 10.52 3.25 -20.07
C CYS A 447 11.48 2.55 -19.12
N PRO A 448 12.14 3.31 -18.21
CA PRO A 448 12.98 2.73 -17.18
C PRO A 448 12.22 1.67 -16.38
N ARG A 449 12.85 0.52 -16.20
CA ARG A 449 12.30 -0.57 -15.40
C ARG A 449 13.17 -0.76 -14.18
N ASP A 450 12.57 -0.61 -13.00
CA ASP A 450 13.17 -1.15 -11.78
C ASP A 450 12.90 -2.65 -11.75
N THR A 451 13.96 -3.44 -11.59
CA THR A 451 13.85 -4.90 -11.50
C THR A 451 13.55 -5.39 -10.09
N GLU A 452 13.75 -4.54 -9.06
CA GLU A 452 13.76 -4.97 -7.65
C GLU A 452 12.69 -4.31 -6.76
N GLY A 453 11.71 -3.60 -7.33
CA GLY A 453 10.70 -2.93 -6.51
C GLY A 453 9.50 -2.34 -7.25
N PRO A 454 8.55 -1.76 -6.50
CA PRO A 454 7.44 -1.01 -7.06
C PRO A 454 7.94 0.28 -7.73
N THR A 455 7.51 0.54 -8.95
CA THR A 455 7.97 1.68 -9.76
C THR A 455 7.08 2.92 -9.64
N LEU A 456 5.87 2.73 -9.09
CA LEU A 456 4.79 3.72 -9.06
C LEU A 456 4.24 3.90 -7.64
N VAL A 457 4.06 5.14 -7.20
CA VAL A 457 3.37 5.45 -5.94
C VAL A 457 1.91 5.76 -6.21
N ILE A 458 0.98 5.22 -5.44
CA ILE A 458 -0.43 5.57 -5.54
C ILE A 458 -0.98 6.05 -4.20
N THR A 459 -2.12 6.71 -4.24
CA THR A 459 -2.93 6.89 -3.03
C THR A 459 -3.83 5.67 -2.81
N SER A 460 -4.20 5.41 -1.56
CA SER A 460 -5.12 4.30 -1.23
C SER A 460 -6.52 4.47 -1.85
N ARG A 461 -6.92 5.73 -2.09
CA ARG A 461 -8.21 6.14 -2.65
C ARG A 461 -8.03 7.35 -3.55
N LEU A 462 -8.93 7.54 -4.49
CA LEU A 462 -8.99 8.69 -5.37
C LEU A 462 -9.10 9.97 -4.56
N ILE A 463 -8.16 10.88 -4.80
CA ILE A 463 -8.12 12.21 -4.18
C ILE A 463 -8.50 13.31 -5.17
N MET A 464 -9.03 12.93 -6.33
CA MET A 464 -9.59 13.81 -7.36
C MET A 464 -11.02 13.37 -7.64
N ASP A 465 -11.91 14.33 -7.89
CA ASP A 465 -13.32 14.08 -8.16
C ASP A 465 -13.58 14.12 -9.65
N HIS A 466 -14.09 13.06 -10.26
CA HIS A 466 -14.50 13.14 -11.66
C HIS A 466 -15.89 13.81 -11.77
N ILE A 467 -15.92 15.10 -12.10
CA ILE A 467 -17.17 15.89 -12.19
C ILE A 467 -17.76 15.90 -13.61
N GLY A 468 -16.98 15.53 -14.63
CA GLY A 468 -17.41 15.52 -16.03
C GLY A 468 -17.88 14.16 -16.58
N GLY A 469 -18.12 13.17 -15.71
CA GLY A 469 -18.46 11.80 -16.13
C GLY A 469 -19.73 11.65 -17.00
N SER A 470 -20.66 12.60 -16.90
CA SER A 470 -21.85 12.69 -17.76
C SER A 470 -21.60 13.41 -19.10
N ALA A 471 -20.46 14.08 -19.26
CA ALA A 471 -20.12 14.94 -20.39
C ALA A 471 -18.78 14.51 -21.02
N SER A 472 -18.61 13.20 -21.28
CA SER A 472 -17.39 12.68 -21.91
C SER A 472 -17.15 13.33 -23.28
N THR A 473 -15.90 13.63 -23.58
CA THR A 473 -15.45 14.06 -24.91
C THR A 473 -15.54 12.94 -25.97
N ALA A 474 -15.69 11.67 -25.54
CA ALA A 474 -15.86 10.53 -26.42
C ALA A 474 -17.35 10.30 -26.76
N ILE A 475 -17.68 10.34 -28.06
CA ILE A 475 -19.05 10.12 -28.55
C ILE A 475 -19.58 8.76 -28.06
N GLY A 476 -20.75 8.77 -27.42
CA GLY A 476 -21.47 7.57 -26.96
C GLY A 476 -20.99 6.96 -25.63
N ARG A 477 -20.04 7.58 -24.94
CA ARG A 477 -19.54 7.10 -23.64
C ARG A 477 -20.12 7.93 -22.50
N MET A 478 -20.97 7.32 -21.67
CA MET A 478 -21.45 7.92 -20.42
C MET A 478 -20.95 7.09 -19.24
N TYR A 479 -20.32 7.76 -18.27
CA TYR A 479 -20.02 7.14 -16.98
C TYR A 479 -21.17 7.38 -16.02
N HIS A 480 -21.40 6.45 -15.10
CA HIS A 480 -22.31 6.72 -13.99
C HIS A 480 -21.73 7.88 -13.17
N ALA A 481 -22.56 8.88 -12.87
CA ALA A 481 -22.17 10.10 -12.16
C ALA A 481 -21.53 9.82 -10.78
N GLU A 482 -21.79 8.67 -10.18
CA GLU A 482 -21.23 8.27 -8.89
C GLU A 482 -19.88 7.56 -8.98
N LYS A 483 -19.46 7.14 -10.18
CA LYS A 483 -18.18 6.44 -10.37
C LYS A 483 -17.02 7.41 -10.37
N TRP A 484 -15.91 6.98 -9.77
CA TRP A 484 -14.64 7.72 -9.76
C TRP A 484 -14.69 9.06 -9.03
N ARG A 485 -15.61 9.16 -8.07
CA ARG A 485 -15.73 10.31 -7.19
C ARG A 485 -14.63 10.29 -6.12
N CYS A 486 -14.49 11.40 -5.42
CA CYS A 486 -13.67 11.48 -4.22
C CYS A 486 -13.83 10.28 -3.28
N GLY A 487 -12.71 9.67 -2.87
CA GLY A 487 -12.67 8.59 -1.90
C GLY A 487 -12.88 7.19 -2.46
N TRP A 488 -13.20 7.06 -3.75
CA TRP A 488 -13.24 5.75 -4.41
C TRP A 488 -11.91 5.01 -4.29
N ARG A 489 -11.95 3.68 -4.32
CA ARG A 489 -10.72 2.87 -4.38
C ARG A 489 -9.87 3.29 -5.57
N HIS A 490 -8.56 3.44 -5.35
CA HIS A 490 -7.66 3.65 -6.47
C HIS A 490 -7.62 2.39 -7.37
N PRO A 491 -7.69 2.50 -8.72
CA PRO A 491 -7.74 1.34 -9.61
C PRO A 491 -6.57 0.36 -9.44
N PHE A 492 -5.38 0.90 -9.16
CA PHE A 492 -4.15 0.11 -8.99
C PHE A 492 -3.95 -0.43 -7.58
N HIS A 493 -4.87 -0.14 -6.66
CA HIS A 493 -4.80 -0.63 -5.29
C HIS A 493 -4.71 -2.16 -5.28
N GLY A 494 -3.62 -2.71 -4.74
CA GLY A 494 -3.36 -4.14 -4.67
C GLY A 494 -2.52 -4.71 -5.81
N LEU A 495 -2.03 -3.89 -6.75
CA LEU A 495 -0.98 -4.30 -7.67
C LEU A 495 0.38 -4.39 -6.95
N MET A 496 1.18 -5.41 -7.25
CA MET A 496 2.48 -5.62 -6.59
C MET A 496 3.52 -4.57 -7.02
N GLN A 497 3.28 -3.91 -8.14
CA GLN A 497 4.15 -2.91 -8.75
C GLN A 497 3.95 -1.50 -8.17
N VAL A 498 3.04 -1.34 -7.20
CA VAL A 498 2.72 -0.03 -6.63
C VAL A 498 2.96 0.04 -5.13
N ASP A 499 3.50 1.17 -4.69
CA ASP A 499 3.52 1.56 -3.28
C ASP A 499 2.31 2.42 -2.95
N VAL A 500 1.72 2.22 -1.78
CA VAL A 500 0.46 2.89 -1.42
C VAL A 500 0.67 3.88 -0.29
N VAL A 501 0.25 5.12 -0.53
CA VAL A 501 0.13 6.19 0.46
C VAL A 501 -1.30 6.17 1.02
N PRO A 502 -1.47 5.84 2.31
CA PRO A 502 -2.76 5.94 2.99
C PRO A 502 -3.18 7.41 3.11
N VAL A 503 -4.46 7.72 2.83
CA VAL A 503 -4.98 9.10 2.79
C VAL A 503 -6.34 9.25 3.45
#